data_AF-A0A1M3ECX4-F1
#
_entry.id   AF-A0A1M3ECX4-F1
#
_cell.length_a   1.000
_cell.length_b   1.000
_cell.length_c   1.000
_cell.angle_alpha   90.00
_cell.angle_beta   90.00
_cell.angle_gamma   90.00
#
_symmetry.space_group_name_H-M   'P 1'
#
loop_
_entity.id
_entity.type
_entity.pdbx_description
1 polymer ?
#
loop_
_entity_poly.entity_id
_entity_poly.type
_entity_poly.pdbx_seq_one_letter_code
_entity_poly.pdbx_strand_id
1 'polypeptide(L)'
;MQCTQCKSDNVQRLAVLYEAGTQNIKTTSSTFGAGIGSGYGLGSATTNTRGTSQSYLAKKAAPPQKVSYIPIAGFIFGGFLVPNFFQSFNVFVMLLFFAAAIIYGVYTYKHNKNKYPPLYQSWLRSWHCNKCGTIYTT
;
A
#
# COMPACT_ATOMS: atom_id res chain seq x y z
N MET A 1 -3.88 0.80 -31.80
CA MET A 1 -2.65 0.01 -31.55
C MET A 1 -3.07 -1.45 -31.50
N GLN A 2 -2.39 -2.33 -32.22
CA GLN A 2 -2.78 -3.74 -32.31
C GLN A 2 -1.92 -4.60 -31.39
N CYS A 3 -2.51 -5.62 -30.78
CA CYS A 3 -1.77 -6.59 -29.98
C CYS A 3 -0.73 -7.35 -30.82
N THR A 4 0.50 -7.46 -30.32
CA THR A 4 1.59 -8.16 -31.01
C THR A 4 1.34 -9.67 -31.20
N GLN A 5 0.51 -10.28 -30.36
CA GLN A 5 0.20 -11.71 -30.42
C GLN A 5 -1.05 -12.00 -31.25
N CYS A 6 -2.18 -11.35 -30.94
CA CYS A 6 -3.48 -11.67 -31.54
C CYS A 6 -3.98 -10.64 -32.56
N LYS A 7 -3.20 -9.57 -32.83
CA LYS A 7 -3.55 -8.45 -33.73
C LYS A 7 -4.88 -7.76 -33.45
N SER A 8 -5.49 -8.02 -32.28
CA SER A 8 -6.74 -7.36 -31.91
C SER A 8 -6.52 -5.91 -31.50
N ASP A 9 -7.53 -5.08 -31.76
CA ASP A 9 -7.56 -3.67 -31.34
C ASP A 9 -8.01 -3.49 -29.88
N ASN A 10 -8.43 -4.57 -29.21
CA ASN A 10 -8.88 -4.57 -27.82
C ASN A 10 -7.69 -4.60 -26.86
N VAL A 11 -6.95 -3.50 -26.80
CA VAL A 11 -5.80 -3.29 -25.91
C VAL A 11 -6.05 -2.11 -24.99
N GLN A 12 -5.62 -2.22 -23.74
CA GLN A 12 -5.74 -1.18 -22.73
C GLN A 12 -4.41 -0.99 -22.01
N ARG A 13 -4.11 0.24 -21.57
CA ARG A 13 -2.90 0.52 -20.78
C ARG A 13 -3.02 -0.15 -19.41
N LEU A 14 -1.91 -0.69 -18.91
CA LEU A 14 -1.89 -1.37 -17.59
C LEU A 14 -2.37 -0.43 -16.48
N ALA A 15 -1.97 0.83 -16.53
CA ALA A 15 -2.37 1.84 -15.56
C ALA A 15 -3.89 2.07 -15.53
N VAL A 16 -4.51 2.20 -16.71
CA VAL A 16 -5.96 2.39 -16.82
C VAL A 16 -6.71 1.13 -16.37
N LEU A 17 -6.20 -0.06 -16.71
CA LEU A 17 -6.79 -1.33 -16.27
C LEU A 17 -6.74 -1.48 -14.73
N TYR A 18 -5.63 -1.08 -14.11
CA TYR A 18 -5.48 -1.06 -12.66
C TYR A 18 -6.46 -0.08 -12.01
N GLU A 19 -6.50 1.16 -12.48
CA GLU A 19 -7.41 2.19 -11.95
C GLU A 19 -8.89 1.80 -12.14
N ALA A 20 -9.26 1.29 -13.30
CA ALA A 20 -10.63 0.86 -13.57
C ALA A 20 -11.08 -0.32 -12.68
N GLY A 21 -10.15 -1.18 -12.27
CA GLY A 21 -10.45 -2.33 -11.42
C GLY A 21 -10.19 -2.11 -9.93
N THR A 22 -9.79 -0.91 -9.50
CA THR A 22 -9.62 -0.57 -8.08
C THR A 22 -10.68 0.44 -7.63
N GLN A 23 -11.45 0.08 -6.60
CA GLN A 23 -12.48 0.94 -6.02
C GLN A 23 -12.22 1.14 -4.53
N ASN A 24 -12.17 2.40 -4.10
CA ASN A 24 -12.04 2.77 -2.70
C ASN A 24 -13.43 3.01 -2.11
N ILE A 25 -13.85 2.13 -1.20
CA ILE A 25 -15.11 2.23 -0.48
C ILE A 25 -14.82 3.01 0.81
N LYS A 26 -15.30 4.26 0.86
CA LYS A 26 -15.35 5.06 2.08
C LYS A 26 -16.80 5.08 2.57
N THR A 27 -17.11 4.23 3.55
CA THR A 27 -18.44 4.23 4.18
C THR A 27 -18.32 4.88 5.55
N THR A 28 -18.88 6.08 5.67
CA THR A 28 -19.05 6.76 6.96
C THR A 28 -20.47 6.47 7.43
N SER A 29 -20.62 5.58 8.41
CA SER A 29 -21.90 5.34 9.07
C SER A 29 -21.92 6.08 10.40
N SER A 30 -22.74 7.13 10.48
CA SER A 30 -23.09 7.79 11.73
C SER A 30 -24.35 7.11 12.28
N THR A 31 -24.20 6.26 13.30
CA THR A 31 -25.35 5.67 13.99
C THR A 31 -25.70 6.56 15.18
N PHE A 32 -26.86 7.20 15.13
CA PHE A 32 -27.46 7.90 16.27
C PHE A 32 -28.34 6.90 17.02
N GLY A 33 -27.91 6.46 18.20
CA GLY A 33 -28.64 5.49 19.02
C GLY A 33 -28.94 6.08 20.39
N ALA A 34 -30.21 6.11 20.78
CA ALA A 34 -30.62 6.35 22.17
C ALA A 34 -30.65 4.99 22.89
N GLY A 35 -29.66 4.72 23.74
CA GLY A 35 -29.61 3.50 24.55
C GLY A 35 -30.32 3.68 25.89
N ILE A 36 -31.31 2.83 26.19
CA ILE A 36 -31.91 2.72 27.54
C ILE A 36 -31.17 1.59 28.27
N GLY A 37 -30.15 1.96 29.06
CA GLY A 37 -29.40 1.03 29.89
C GLY A 37 -28.62 1.76 30.99
N SER A 38 -29.12 1.67 32.24
CA SER A 38 -28.48 2.03 33.53
C SER A 38 -27.65 3.33 33.63
N GLY A 39 -27.87 4.29 32.74
CA GLY A 39 -27.28 5.62 32.77
C GLY A 39 -27.76 6.40 31.54
N TYR A 40 -28.42 7.54 31.76
CA TYR A 40 -28.85 8.41 30.67
C TYR A 40 -27.62 8.95 29.93
N GLY A 41 -27.37 8.48 28.71
CA GLY A 41 -26.24 8.91 27.89
C GLY A 41 -26.59 8.93 26.41
N LEU A 42 -26.58 10.11 25.80
CA LEU A 42 -26.56 10.29 24.36
C LEU A 42 -25.15 9.97 23.85
N GLY A 43 -24.97 8.81 23.21
CA GLY A 43 -23.70 8.40 22.61
C GLY A 43 -23.79 8.38 21.09
N SER A 44 -23.02 9.22 20.41
CA SER A 44 -22.83 9.13 18.96
C SER A 44 -21.63 8.23 18.66
N ALA A 45 -21.86 7.06 18.07
CA ALA A 45 -20.78 6.23 17.54
C ALA A 45 -20.62 6.52 16.04
N THR A 46 -19.47 7.09 15.66
CA THR A 46 -19.08 7.23 14.26
C THR A 46 -18.20 6.05 13.87
N THR A 47 -18.76 5.11 13.12
CA THR A 47 -17.99 3.99 12.55
C THR A 47 -17.53 4.38 11.15
N ASN A 48 -16.23 4.59 11.00
CA ASN A 48 -15.60 4.81 9.71
C ASN A 48 -15.11 3.46 9.16
N THR A 49 -15.82 2.91 8.18
CA THR A 49 -15.40 1.68 7.49
C THR A 49 -14.69 2.05 6.20
N ARG A 50 -13.39 1.73 6.11
CA ARG A 50 -12.60 1.85 4.89
C ARG A 50 -12.41 0.46 4.31
N GLY A 51 -12.91 0.24 3.11
CA GLY A 51 -12.72 -0.99 2.34
C GLY A 51 -12.12 -0.68 0.97
N THR A 52 -11.29 -1.58 0.44
CA THR A 52 -10.80 -1.48 -0.94
C THR A 52 -11.29 -2.71 -1.70
N SER A 53 -12.09 -2.51 -2.74
CA SER A 53 -12.47 -3.58 -3.66
C SER A 53 -11.55 -3.55 -4.86
N GLN A 54 -10.91 -4.67 -5.20
CA GLN A 54 -10.03 -4.78 -6.35
C GLN A 54 -10.40 -5.99 -7.20
N SER A 55 -10.49 -5.82 -8.51
CA SER A 55 -10.72 -6.93 -9.44
C SER A 55 -9.46 -7.80 -9.57
N TYR A 56 -9.63 -9.07 -9.94
CA TYR A 56 -8.51 -9.99 -10.14
C TYR A 56 -7.54 -9.52 -11.24
N LEU A 57 -8.08 -8.89 -12.30
CA LEU A 57 -7.29 -8.31 -13.38
C LEU A 57 -6.50 -7.09 -12.93
N ALA A 58 -7.09 -6.21 -12.11
CA ALA A 58 -6.37 -5.10 -11.51
C ALA A 58 -5.27 -5.58 -10.56
N LYS A 59 -5.52 -6.62 -9.75
CA LYS A 59 -4.47 -7.19 -8.88
C LYS A 59 -3.28 -7.71 -9.69
N LYS A 60 -3.51 -8.30 -10.87
CA LYS A 60 -2.44 -8.71 -11.81
C LYS A 60 -1.73 -7.53 -12.47
N ALA A 61 -2.45 -6.45 -12.74
CA ALA A 61 -1.93 -5.22 -13.34
C ALA A 61 -1.28 -4.26 -12.32
N ALA A 62 -1.17 -4.66 -11.05
CA ALA A 62 -0.74 -3.79 -9.97
C ALA A 62 0.63 -3.16 -10.25
N PRO A 63 0.81 -1.87 -9.91
CA PRO A 63 2.10 -1.21 -10.07
C PRO A 63 3.15 -1.86 -9.15
N PRO A 64 4.45 -1.74 -9.48
CA PRO A 64 5.50 -2.11 -8.54
C PRO A 64 5.30 -1.35 -7.23
N GLN A 65 5.45 -2.03 -6.10
CA GLN A 65 5.29 -1.41 -4.79
C GLN A 65 6.62 -0.78 -4.34
N LYS A 66 6.54 0.44 -3.78
CA LYS A 66 7.69 1.04 -3.08
C LYS A 66 7.95 0.26 -1.80
N VAL A 67 9.21 0.12 -1.42
CA VAL A 67 9.54 -0.46 -0.11
C VAL A 67 9.14 0.56 0.96
N SER A 68 8.33 0.13 1.91
CA SER A 68 7.76 0.99 2.94
C SER A 68 8.78 1.37 4.01
N TYR A 69 8.74 2.63 4.45
CA TYR A 69 9.53 3.14 5.59
C TYR A 69 8.81 2.99 6.94
N ILE A 70 7.57 2.47 6.93
CA ILE A 70 6.74 2.27 8.13
C ILE A 70 7.46 1.54 9.28
N PRO A 71 8.25 0.46 9.07
CA PRO A 71 8.90 -0.21 10.20
C PRO A 71 9.91 0.69 10.92
N ILE A 72 10.53 1.65 10.22
CA ILE A 72 11.47 2.60 10.82
C ILE A 72 10.70 3.64 11.66
N ALA A 73 9.61 4.18 11.11
CA ALA A 73 8.78 5.18 11.79
C ALA A 73 8.07 4.59 13.03
N GLY A 74 7.55 3.36 12.93
CA GLY A 74 6.91 2.66 14.03
C GLY A 74 7.87 2.37 15.19
N PHE A 75 9.16 2.18 14.92
CA PHE A 75 10.17 1.97 15.96
C PHE A 75 10.50 3.27 16.71
N ILE A 76 10.66 4.39 16.00
CA ILE A 76 10.94 5.70 16.60
C ILE A 76 9.77 6.12 17.50
N PHE A 77 8.54 5.98 17.01
CA PHE A 77 7.34 6.33 17.79
C PHE A 77 7.02 5.31 18.88
N GLY A 78 7.16 4.01 18.61
CA GLY A 78 6.85 2.94 19.55
C GLY A 78 7.81 2.87 20.72
N GLY A 79 9.12 3.06 20.48
CA GLY A 79 10.13 3.08 21.54
C GLY A 79 10.03 4.30 22.45
N PHE A 80 9.50 5.43 21.96
CA PHE A 80 9.28 6.64 22.75
C PHE A 80 8.06 6.55 23.66
N LEU A 81 7.02 5.82 23.25
CA LEU A 81 5.76 5.69 23.99
C LEU A 81 5.83 4.68 25.15
N VAL A 82 6.83 3.79 25.17
CA VAL A 82 6.99 2.77 26.21
C VAL A 82 7.99 3.27 27.27
N PRO A 83 7.54 3.63 28.48
CA PRO A 83 8.46 4.04 29.54
C PRO A 83 9.41 2.88 29.88
N ASN A 84 10.70 3.22 30.07
CA ASN A 84 11.80 2.28 30.33
C ASN A 84 12.20 1.35 29.16
N PHE A 85 11.66 1.53 27.94
CA PHE A 85 12.03 0.71 26.77
C PHE A 85 13.55 0.66 26.55
N PHE A 86 14.22 1.80 26.68
CA PHE A 86 15.67 1.90 26.51
C PHE A 86 16.47 1.36 27.70
N GLN A 87 15.86 1.25 28.88
CA GLN A 87 16.54 0.77 30.09
C GLN A 87 16.58 -0.76 30.18
N SER A 88 15.71 -1.45 29.44
CA SER A 88 15.64 -2.92 29.39
C SER A 88 16.67 -3.56 28.45
N PHE A 89 17.31 -2.80 27.55
CA PHE A 89 18.23 -3.35 26.56
C PHE A 89 19.68 -2.99 26.88
N ASN A 90 20.58 -3.97 26.73
CA ASN A 90 22.02 -3.74 26.78
C ASN A 90 22.46 -2.82 25.61
N VAL A 91 23.43 -1.94 25.85
CA VAL A 91 23.98 -0.99 24.87
C VAL A 91 24.39 -1.69 23.56
N PHE A 92 24.94 -2.90 23.61
CA PHE A 92 25.30 -3.67 22.41
C PHE A 92 24.08 -4.05 21.56
N VAL A 93 22.97 -4.44 22.21
CA VAL A 93 21.72 -4.78 21.52
C VAL A 93 21.15 -3.52 20.87
N MET A 94 21.17 -2.39 21.58
CA MET A 94 20.71 -1.11 21.06
C MET A 94 21.51 -0.69 19.82
N LEU A 95 22.84 -0.79 19.86
CA LEU A 95 23.72 -0.47 18.73
C LEU A 95 23.47 -1.35 17.50
N LEU A 96 23.27 -2.66 17.69
CA LEU A 96 22.94 -3.57 16.59
C LEU A 96 21.60 -3.22 15.93
N PHE A 97 20.59 -2.87 16.73
CA PHE A 97 19.29 -2.43 16.20
C PHE A 97 19.38 -1.11 15.43
N PHE A 98 20.13 -0.13 15.92
CA PHE A 98 20.39 1.10 15.18
C PHE A 98 21.15 0.85 13.88
N ALA A 99 22.18 0.01 13.91
CA ALA A 99 22.91 -0.37 12.71
C ALA A 99 21.99 -1.06 11.69
N ALA A 100 21.14 -1.99 12.12
CA ALA A 100 20.16 -2.65 11.27
C ALA A 100 19.13 -1.66 10.69
N ALA A 101 18.66 -0.70 11.49
CA ALA A 101 17.72 0.34 11.03
C ALA A 101 18.37 1.25 9.97
N ILE A 102 19.63 1.64 10.16
CA ILE A 102 20.38 2.45 9.18
C ILE A 102 20.58 1.65 7.89
N ILE A 103 21.03 0.39 7.97
CA ILE A 103 21.23 -0.48 6.80
C ILE A 103 19.91 -0.66 6.04
N TYR A 104 18.82 -0.93 6.75
CA TYR A 104 17.49 -1.05 6.15
C TYR A 104 17.03 0.28 5.52
N GLY A 105 17.25 1.41 6.19
CA GLY A 105 16.97 2.74 5.65
C GLY A 105 17.73 3.04 4.35
N VAL A 106 19.03 2.74 4.31
CA VAL A 106 19.85 2.92 3.10
C VAL A 106 19.41 1.98 1.99
N TYR A 107 19.11 0.71 2.32
CA TYR A 107 18.61 -0.27 1.35
C TYR A 107 17.29 0.18 0.73
N THR A 108 16.31 0.58 1.55
CA THR A 108 15.00 1.06 1.09
C THR A 108 15.13 2.34 0.29
N TYR A 109 15.96 3.30 0.71
CA TYR A 109 16.25 4.52 -0.04
C TYR A 109 16.85 4.20 -1.41
N LYS A 110 17.90 3.38 -1.48
CA LYS A 110 18.56 3.00 -2.73
C LYS A 110 17.61 2.24 -3.66
N HIS A 111 16.79 1.35 -3.12
CA HIS A 111 15.80 0.61 -3.89
C HIS A 111 14.73 1.54 -4.48
N ASN A 112 14.16 2.42 -3.65
CA ASN A 112 13.12 3.37 -4.05
C ASN A 112 13.64 4.47 -4.98
N LYS A 113 14.94 4.81 -4.94
CA LYS A 113 15.55 5.79 -5.83
C LYS A 113 16.00 5.20 -7.16
N ASN A 114 16.62 4.03 -7.14
CA ASN A 114 17.30 3.52 -8.34
C ASN A 114 16.49 2.48 -9.10
N LYS A 115 15.78 1.59 -8.40
CA LYS A 115 15.03 0.50 -9.03
C LYS A 115 13.59 0.90 -9.32
N TYR A 116 12.95 1.60 -8.39
CA TYR A 116 11.54 1.94 -8.52
C TYR A 116 11.20 2.85 -9.72
N PRO A 117 11.93 3.96 -9.99
CA PRO A 117 11.57 4.83 -11.11
C PRO A 117 11.59 4.16 -12.48
N PRO A 118 12.63 3.39 -12.88
CA PRO A 118 12.61 2.73 -14.18
C PRO A 118 11.56 1.62 -14.28
N LEU A 119 11.33 0.86 -13.19
CA LEU A 119 10.26 -0.16 -13.14
C LEU A 119 8.86 0.46 -13.27
N TYR A 120 8.66 1.62 -12.65
CA TYR A 120 7.39 2.34 -12.75
C TYR A 120 7.18 2.93 -14.16
N GLN A 121 8.24 3.45 -14.77
CA GLN A 121 8.20 3.94 -16.15
C GLN A 121 7.93 2.83 -17.16
N SER A 122 8.54 1.65 -16.99
CA SER A 122 8.23 0.50 -17.85
C SER A 122 6.79 0.05 -17.67
N TRP A 123 6.28 0.00 -16.44
CA TRP A 123 4.88 -0.30 -16.15
C TRP A 123 3.90 0.71 -16.81
N LEU A 124 4.21 2.00 -16.81
CA LEU A 124 3.38 3.04 -17.47
C LEU A 124 3.30 2.90 -19.00
N ARG A 125 4.31 2.25 -19.61
CA ARG A 125 4.39 1.96 -21.04
C ARG A 125 3.90 0.55 -21.38
N SER A 126 3.48 -0.23 -20.39
CA SER A 126 2.93 -1.57 -20.59
C SER A 126 1.46 -1.52 -21.02
N TRP A 127 1.11 -2.45 -21.88
CA TRP A 127 -0.23 -2.66 -22.41
C TRP A 127 -0.71 -4.07 -22.09
N HIS A 128 -2.02 -4.22 -21.86
CA HIS A 128 -2.70 -5.49 -21.69
C HIS A 128 -3.71 -5.67 -22.82
N CYS A 129 -3.71 -6.86 -23.44
CA CYS A 129 -4.73 -7.22 -24.41
C CYS A 129 -5.89 -7.97 -23.73
N ASN A 130 -7.11 -7.44 -23.84
CA ASN A 130 -8.30 -8.04 -23.23
C ASN A 130 -8.78 -9.31 -23.96
N LYS A 131 -8.30 -9.56 -25.19
CA LYS A 131 -8.64 -10.77 -25.97
C LYS A 131 -7.76 -11.96 -25.59
N CYS A 132 -6.43 -11.79 -25.65
CA CYS A 132 -5.47 -12.89 -25.42
C CYS A 132 -4.80 -12.86 -24.05
N GLY A 133 -4.98 -11.79 -23.26
CA GLY A 133 -4.43 -11.66 -21.92
C GLY A 133 -2.93 -11.31 -21.87
N THR A 134 -2.26 -11.15 -23.02
CA THR A 134 -0.82 -10.86 -23.07
C THR A 134 -0.53 -9.44 -22.58
N ILE A 135 0.51 -9.32 -21.75
CA ILE A 135 1.09 -8.04 -21.32
C ILE A 135 2.38 -7.82 -22.09
N TYR A 136 2.56 -6.65 -22.69
CA TYR A 136 3.77 -6.29 -23.43
C TYR A 136 4.08 -4.81 -23.26
N THR A 137 5.36 -4.47 -23.46
CA THR A 137 5.84 -3.08 -23.46
C THR A 137 6.08 -2.62 -24.89
N THR A 138 5.79 -1.34 -25.17
CA THR A 138 6.18 -0.66 -26.42
C THR A 138 7.54 -0.02 -26.30
#